data_AF-J4KLJ8-F1
#
_entry.id   AF-J4KLJ8-F1
#
_cell.length_a   1.000
_cell.length_b   1.000
_cell.length_c   1.000
_cell.angle_alpha   90.00
_cell.angle_beta   90.00
_cell.angle_gamma   90.00
#
_symmetry.space_group_name_H-M   'P 1'
#
loop_
_entity.id
_entity.type
_entity.pdbx_description
1 polymer ?
#
loop_
_entity_poly.entity_id
_entity_poly.type
_entity_poly.pdbx_seq_one_letter_code
_entity_poly.pdbx_strand_id
1 'polypeptide(L)'
;MAHRATATFFRPAEWERQAGVIMAWPAAANDAYLDDDKQGLKDVTKDITTIAEAVALFEPVTLVVTPERLEEAESRFKRAKNITLLPINGYPKLDLWMRDMAPTYVVNDDPNEDARLHAVDYNFNGWGGKYPTGTRSCLARIVAAHSGIPVVASSLVAEGGSLEVDGDGTLLITESSVLIDNRNPGRGKGWVEEELYRTLGVDKIIWLPGRRGLDITDGHVDGLVRFVAPGRVLLSQPSNTDDAAAADPFVQMYQEARDILTGATDARGRRFRIAEVAEADLGKLDVSRRVRKDIEGGKEDYPSLTYVNYLVVNDGVIFPQFGDRRADKAALKIIQELYPKREIEPVYMYDLPFYGGGIHCSTQEIPIPTN
;
A
#
# COMPACT_ATOMS: atom_id res chain seq x y z
N MET A 1 -7.10 27.76 8.61
CA MET A 1 -7.68 27.34 9.90
C MET A 1 -9.22 27.37 9.85
N ALA A 2 -9.86 26.69 8.89
CA ALA A 2 -11.33 26.73 8.74
C ALA A 2 -12.02 25.35 8.62
N HIS A 3 -11.30 24.23 8.64
CA HIS A 3 -11.90 22.88 8.57
C HIS A 3 -11.71 22.02 9.83
N ARG A 4 -10.88 22.44 10.79
CA ARG A 4 -10.60 21.67 12.01
C ARG A 4 -11.77 21.55 12.99
N ALA A 5 -12.82 22.36 12.86
CA ALA A 5 -13.93 22.39 13.81
C ALA A 5 -14.92 21.21 13.65
N THR A 6 -14.70 20.30 12.71
CA THR A 6 -15.65 19.21 12.39
C THR A 6 -15.02 17.83 12.15
N ALA A 7 -13.69 17.69 12.24
CA ALA A 7 -13.06 16.39 12.01
C ALA A 7 -13.27 15.48 13.23
N THR A 8 -14.05 14.40 13.06
CA THR A 8 -14.31 13.41 14.11
C THR A 8 -13.18 12.39 14.24
N PHE A 9 -12.35 12.27 13.20
CA PHE A 9 -11.32 11.25 13.08
C PHE A 9 -10.00 11.85 12.65
N PHE A 10 -8.92 11.17 12.98
CA PHE A 10 -7.56 11.46 12.55
C PHE A 10 -6.87 10.16 12.12
N ARG A 11 -6.19 10.18 10.98
CA ARG A 11 -5.35 9.09 10.49
C ARG A 11 -3.90 9.28 10.95
N PRO A 12 -3.39 8.43 11.86
CA PRO A 12 -1.97 8.45 12.25
C PRO A 12 -1.05 8.17 11.07
N ALA A 13 0.15 8.73 11.10
CA ALA A 13 1.19 8.37 10.14
C ALA A 13 1.66 6.93 10.33
N GLU A 14 2.11 6.30 9.24
CA GLU A 14 2.59 4.91 9.28
C GLU A 14 3.79 4.73 10.22
N TRP A 15 4.63 5.75 10.40
CA TRP A 15 5.78 5.67 11.32
C TRP A 15 5.42 5.83 12.81
N GLU A 16 4.16 6.05 13.15
CA GLU A 16 3.73 6.07 14.55
C GLU A 16 3.71 4.65 15.14
N ARG A 17 3.48 4.53 16.46
CA ARG A 17 3.50 3.20 17.09
C ARG A 17 2.28 2.38 16.67
N GLN A 18 2.55 1.12 16.35
CA GLN A 18 1.57 0.18 15.81
C GLN A 18 1.35 -0.98 16.79
N ALA A 19 0.13 -1.49 16.84
CA ALA A 19 -0.26 -2.68 17.59
C ALA A 19 0.08 -3.97 16.81
N GLY A 20 0.21 -3.86 15.49
CA GLY A 20 0.57 -4.95 14.59
C GLY A 20 0.20 -4.66 13.14
N VAL A 21 0.38 -5.65 12.29
CA VAL A 21 0.15 -5.57 10.84
C VAL A 21 -0.83 -6.66 10.41
N ILE A 22 -1.72 -6.32 9.49
CA ILE A 22 -2.62 -7.25 8.83
C ILE A 22 -2.04 -7.63 7.48
N MET A 23 -1.99 -8.93 7.23
CA MET A 23 -1.60 -9.54 5.95
C MET A 23 -2.64 -10.60 5.58
N ALA A 24 -2.64 -11.07 4.34
CA ALA A 24 -3.49 -12.19 3.94
C ALA A 24 -2.69 -13.31 3.28
N TRP A 25 -3.12 -14.53 3.56
CA TRP A 25 -2.70 -15.73 2.87
C TRP A 25 -3.67 -15.96 1.70
N PRO A 26 -3.24 -15.82 0.44
CA PRO A 26 -4.14 -15.72 -0.71
C PRO A 26 -5.01 -16.98 -0.86
N ALA A 27 -6.27 -16.84 -1.26
CA ALA A 27 -7.16 -17.99 -1.46
C ALA A 27 -6.77 -18.79 -2.71
N ALA A 28 -6.96 -20.11 -2.67
CA ALA A 28 -6.74 -20.96 -3.84
C ALA A 28 -7.78 -20.74 -4.95
N ALA A 29 -8.94 -20.19 -4.61
CA ALA A 29 -10.00 -19.84 -5.55
C ALA A 29 -9.85 -18.44 -6.19
N ASN A 30 -8.78 -17.71 -5.90
CA ASN A 30 -8.54 -16.39 -6.50
C ASN A 30 -7.96 -16.55 -7.93
N ASP A 31 -8.67 -15.97 -8.90
CA ASP A 31 -8.34 -16.06 -10.33
C ASP A 31 -6.96 -15.49 -10.67
N ALA A 32 -6.44 -14.55 -9.86
CA ALA A 32 -5.13 -13.93 -10.06
C ALA A 32 -3.97 -14.94 -9.97
N TYR A 33 -4.17 -16.10 -9.34
CA TYR A 33 -3.14 -17.12 -9.14
C TYR A 33 -3.49 -18.47 -9.76
N LEU A 34 -4.53 -18.52 -10.59
CA LEU A 34 -4.91 -19.72 -11.29
C LEU A 34 -4.02 -19.91 -12.52
N ASP A 35 -3.07 -20.81 -12.41
CA ASP A 35 -2.33 -21.39 -13.53
C ASP A 35 -2.47 -22.91 -13.56
N ASP A 36 -2.09 -23.53 -14.69
CA ASP A 36 -2.32 -24.94 -14.97
C ASP A 36 -1.71 -25.89 -13.90
N ASP A 37 -0.67 -25.45 -13.19
CA ASP A 37 0.08 -26.22 -12.20
C ASP A 37 0.02 -25.67 -10.75
N LYS A 38 -0.79 -24.63 -10.52
CA LYS A 38 -0.88 -23.89 -9.24
C LYS A 38 0.47 -23.34 -8.78
N GLN A 39 1.39 -23.05 -9.70
CA GLN A 39 2.73 -22.58 -9.37
C GLN A 39 2.69 -21.13 -8.88
N GLY A 40 1.91 -20.28 -9.53
CA GLY A 40 1.73 -18.87 -9.16
C GLY A 40 1.25 -18.69 -7.72
N LEU A 41 0.25 -19.46 -7.28
CA LEU A 41 -0.22 -19.42 -5.90
C LEU A 41 0.89 -19.78 -4.89
N LYS A 42 1.71 -20.80 -5.20
CA LYS A 42 2.81 -21.21 -4.32
C LYS A 42 3.88 -20.13 -4.24
N ASP A 43 4.19 -19.51 -5.37
CA ASP A 43 5.21 -18.48 -5.50
C ASP A 43 4.84 -17.22 -4.72
N VAL A 44 3.63 -16.68 -4.91
CA VAL A 44 3.18 -15.52 -4.12
C VAL A 44 3.01 -15.87 -2.63
N THR A 45 2.60 -17.10 -2.31
CA THR A 45 2.50 -17.56 -0.91
C THR A 45 3.88 -17.55 -0.24
N LYS A 46 4.94 -17.93 -0.96
CA LYS A 46 6.30 -17.93 -0.45
C LYS A 46 6.81 -16.51 -0.15
N ASP A 47 6.54 -15.55 -1.03
CA ASP A 47 6.89 -14.15 -0.79
C ASP A 47 6.12 -13.57 0.40
N ILE A 48 4.80 -13.79 0.45
CA ILE A 48 3.95 -13.37 1.58
C ILE A 48 4.42 -13.96 2.91
N THR A 49 4.82 -15.24 2.89
CA THR A 49 5.39 -15.89 4.06
C THR A 49 6.65 -15.18 4.53
N THR A 50 7.55 -14.84 3.59
CA THR A 50 8.82 -14.18 3.90
C THR A 50 8.57 -12.78 4.48
N ILE A 51 7.63 -12.03 3.90
CA ILE A 51 7.24 -10.71 4.41
C ILE A 51 6.63 -10.84 5.81
N ALA A 52 5.73 -11.80 6.04
CA ALA A 52 5.11 -11.99 7.35
C ALA A 52 6.13 -12.36 8.43
N GLU A 53 7.12 -13.19 8.11
CA GLU A 53 8.21 -13.53 9.02
C GLU A 53 9.13 -12.33 9.31
N ALA A 54 9.39 -11.47 8.31
CA ALA A 54 10.16 -10.25 8.47
C ALA A 54 9.44 -9.23 9.36
N VAL A 55 8.14 -9.00 9.15
CA VAL A 55 7.32 -8.13 10.02
C VAL A 55 7.29 -8.67 11.46
N ALA A 56 7.14 -9.99 11.61
CA ALA A 56 7.07 -10.67 12.90
C ALA A 56 8.34 -10.53 13.76
N LEU A 57 9.47 -10.06 13.20
CA LEU A 57 10.67 -9.68 13.96
C LEU A 57 10.43 -8.44 14.83
N PHE A 58 9.52 -7.55 14.41
CA PHE A 58 9.31 -6.24 15.02
C PHE A 58 7.99 -6.14 15.79
N GLU A 59 6.92 -6.73 15.26
CA GLU A 59 5.58 -6.60 15.85
C GLU A 59 4.62 -7.72 15.44
N PRO A 60 3.46 -7.86 16.11
CA PRO A 60 2.48 -8.90 15.79
C PRO A 60 1.93 -8.80 14.37
N VAL A 61 1.75 -9.94 13.72
CA VAL A 61 1.10 -10.09 12.42
C VAL A 61 -0.22 -10.85 12.60
N THR A 62 -1.30 -10.27 12.09
CA THR A 62 -2.57 -10.97 11.88
C THR A 62 -2.64 -11.39 10.42
N LEU A 63 -2.61 -12.70 10.18
CA LEU A 63 -2.66 -13.27 8.85
C LEU A 63 -4.07 -13.81 8.55
N VAL A 64 -4.80 -13.08 7.72
CA VAL A 64 -6.15 -13.42 7.27
C VAL A 64 -6.07 -14.61 6.32
N VAL A 65 -6.89 -15.64 6.55
CA VAL A 65 -6.86 -16.89 5.79
C VAL A 65 -8.26 -17.42 5.53
N THR A 66 -8.50 -18.03 4.38
CA THR A 66 -9.76 -18.72 4.12
C THR A 66 -9.76 -20.12 4.74
N PRO A 67 -10.93 -20.67 5.16
CA PRO A 67 -11.02 -22.00 5.75
C PRO A 67 -10.37 -23.11 4.93
N GLU A 68 -10.41 -22.99 3.59
CA GLU A 68 -9.79 -23.95 2.66
C GLU A 68 -8.28 -24.08 2.87
N ARG A 69 -7.58 -22.99 3.19
CA ARG A 69 -6.12 -22.97 3.37
C ARG A 69 -5.68 -22.88 4.82
N LEU A 70 -6.61 -22.99 5.78
CA LEU A 70 -6.29 -22.83 7.20
C LEU A 70 -5.29 -23.88 7.69
N GLU A 71 -5.50 -25.16 7.38
CA GLU A 71 -4.60 -26.25 7.82
C GLU A 71 -3.18 -26.08 7.26
N GLU A 72 -3.08 -25.62 6.00
CA GLU A 72 -1.80 -25.32 5.35
C GLU A 72 -1.06 -24.19 6.09
N ALA A 73 -1.76 -23.09 6.39
CA ALA A 73 -1.21 -21.95 7.13
C ALA A 73 -0.83 -22.33 8.57
N GLU A 74 -1.66 -23.11 9.28
CA GLU A 74 -1.36 -23.63 10.62
C GLU A 74 -0.08 -24.46 10.63
N SER A 75 0.09 -25.31 9.62
CA SER A 75 1.31 -26.09 9.45
C SER A 75 2.53 -25.19 9.20
N ARG A 76 2.42 -24.19 8.30
CA ARG A 76 3.53 -23.28 7.98
C ARG A 76 3.99 -22.45 9.18
N PHE A 77 3.04 -21.97 9.99
CA PHE A 77 3.31 -21.04 11.10
C PHE A 77 3.24 -21.67 12.49
N LYS A 78 3.20 -23.00 12.59
CA LYS A 78 3.15 -23.74 13.86
C LYS A 78 4.19 -23.30 14.91
N ARG A 79 5.33 -22.77 14.48
CA ARG A 79 6.43 -22.31 15.34
C ARG A 79 6.57 -20.79 15.41
N ALA A 80 5.76 -20.04 14.67
CA ALA A 80 5.78 -18.59 14.70
C ALA A 80 5.17 -18.10 16.03
N LYS A 81 5.82 -17.13 16.67
CA LYS A 81 5.35 -16.57 17.95
C LYS A 81 4.51 -15.30 17.79
N ASN A 82 4.81 -14.53 16.75
CA ASN A 82 4.20 -13.23 16.49
C ASN A 82 3.27 -13.26 15.26
N ILE A 83 2.87 -14.44 14.78
CA ILE A 83 1.93 -14.57 13.66
C ILE A 83 0.68 -15.29 14.17
N THR A 84 -0.46 -14.62 14.09
CA THR A 84 -1.77 -15.17 14.45
C THR A 84 -2.61 -15.34 13.20
N LEU A 85 -3.22 -16.51 13.03
CA LEU A 85 -4.11 -16.79 11.90
C LEU A 85 -5.52 -16.29 12.22
N LEU A 86 -6.13 -15.56 11.28
CA LEU A 86 -7.51 -15.11 11.37
C LEU A 86 -8.33 -15.79 10.25
N PRO A 87 -9.00 -16.92 10.54
CA PRO A 87 -9.87 -17.56 9.56
C PRO A 87 -11.13 -16.73 9.31
N ILE A 88 -11.43 -16.42 8.05
CA ILE A 88 -12.61 -15.63 7.66
C ILE A 88 -13.56 -16.39 6.73
N ASN A 89 -14.86 -16.14 6.87
CA ASN A 89 -15.90 -16.69 6.00
C ASN A 89 -16.50 -15.60 5.10
N GLY A 90 -17.10 -15.99 3.96
CA GLY A 90 -17.84 -15.07 3.10
C GLY A 90 -16.98 -14.21 2.14
N TYR A 91 -15.67 -14.49 2.06
CA TYR A 91 -14.73 -13.85 1.15
C TYR A 91 -13.91 -14.90 0.38
N PRO A 92 -14.50 -15.60 -0.61
CA PRO A 92 -13.93 -16.80 -1.21
C PRO A 92 -12.70 -16.55 -2.07
N LYS A 93 -12.61 -15.39 -2.75
CA LYS A 93 -11.46 -14.96 -3.53
C LYS A 93 -10.59 -13.98 -2.74
N LEU A 94 -10.21 -14.37 -1.52
CA LEU A 94 -9.30 -13.56 -0.71
C LEU A 94 -8.01 -13.31 -1.49
N ASP A 95 -7.73 -12.05 -1.73
CA ASP A 95 -6.48 -11.57 -2.32
C ASP A 95 -5.48 -11.24 -1.20
N LEU A 96 -4.21 -11.08 -1.56
CA LEU A 96 -3.13 -10.77 -0.63
C LEU A 96 -2.99 -9.27 -0.34
N TRP A 97 -3.61 -8.41 -1.14
CA TRP A 97 -3.40 -6.95 -1.13
C TRP A 97 -4.11 -6.24 0.03
N MET A 98 -3.69 -6.54 1.27
CA MET A 98 -4.34 -6.00 2.47
C MET A 98 -4.31 -4.48 2.58
N ARG A 99 -3.31 -3.81 1.99
CA ARG A 99 -3.27 -2.34 1.93
C ARG A 99 -4.55 -1.76 1.34
N ASP A 100 -5.10 -2.43 0.34
CA ASP A 100 -6.23 -1.92 -0.43
C ASP A 100 -7.57 -2.45 0.09
N MET A 101 -7.57 -3.65 0.67
CA MET A 101 -8.79 -4.39 1.03
C MET A 101 -9.13 -4.37 2.52
N ALA A 102 -8.11 -4.29 3.38
CA ALA A 102 -8.30 -4.25 4.82
C ALA A 102 -8.75 -2.84 5.25
N PRO A 103 -9.23 -2.66 6.48
CA PRO A 103 -9.65 -1.34 6.94
C PRO A 103 -8.49 -0.34 6.95
N THR A 104 -8.76 0.88 6.50
CA THR A 104 -7.92 2.01 6.89
C THR A 104 -8.30 2.43 8.30
N TYR A 105 -7.36 2.33 9.24
CA TYR A 105 -7.63 2.65 10.64
C TYR A 105 -7.46 4.14 10.93
N VAL A 106 -8.41 4.70 11.68
CA VAL A 106 -8.38 6.07 12.18
C VAL A 106 -8.71 6.10 13.66
N VAL A 107 -8.31 7.16 14.35
CA VAL A 107 -8.59 7.38 15.78
C VAL A 107 -9.64 8.49 15.89
N ASN A 108 -10.58 8.39 16.82
CA ASN A 108 -11.47 9.51 17.12
C ASN A 108 -10.68 10.68 17.74
N ASP A 109 -10.97 11.89 17.28
CA ASP A 109 -10.37 13.14 17.78
C ASP A 109 -11.37 13.92 18.66
N ASP A 110 -12.36 13.22 19.25
CA ASP A 110 -13.31 13.85 20.18
C ASP A 110 -12.64 14.01 21.56
N PRO A 111 -12.40 15.25 22.03
CA PRO A 111 -11.73 15.48 23.31
C PRO A 111 -12.54 15.02 24.53
N ASN A 112 -13.80 14.63 24.35
CA ASN A 112 -14.68 14.13 25.41
C ASN A 112 -14.75 12.60 25.46
N GLU A 113 -14.12 11.89 24.53
CA GLU A 113 -14.06 10.43 24.48
C GLU A 113 -12.60 9.95 24.60
N ASP A 114 -12.40 8.74 25.12
CA ASP A 114 -11.09 8.10 25.06
C ASP A 114 -10.70 7.83 23.59
N ALA A 115 -9.40 7.95 23.28
CA ALA A 115 -8.88 7.60 21.96
C ALA A 115 -9.14 6.12 21.66
N ARG A 116 -9.89 5.86 20.58
CA ARG A 116 -10.31 4.53 20.11
C ARG A 116 -10.16 4.40 18.59
N LEU A 117 -9.70 3.22 18.18
CA LEU A 117 -9.64 2.86 16.77
C LEU A 117 -11.03 2.75 16.16
N HIS A 118 -11.11 3.19 14.91
CA HIS A 118 -12.21 2.98 14.00
C HIS A 118 -11.67 2.44 12.67
N ALA A 119 -12.46 1.57 12.05
CA ALA A 119 -12.15 0.92 10.78
C ALA A 119 -12.91 1.60 9.65
N VAL A 120 -12.23 2.37 8.80
CA VAL A 120 -12.88 2.96 7.62
C VAL A 120 -13.05 1.90 6.53
N ASP A 121 -14.27 1.80 6.03
CA ASP A 121 -14.62 0.98 4.87
C ASP A 121 -14.81 1.87 3.63
N TYR A 122 -13.83 1.81 2.72
CA TYR A 122 -13.82 2.52 1.44
C TYR A 122 -14.38 1.70 0.27
N ASN A 123 -15.23 0.70 0.53
CA ASN A 123 -15.96 -0.04 -0.50
C ASN A 123 -15.05 -0.62 -1.61
N PHE A 124 -13.94 -1.26 -1.23
CA PHE A 124 -13.01 -1.89 -2.19
C PHE A 124 -13.75 -2.71 -3.25
N ASN A 125 -13.44 -2.46 -4.53
CA ASN A 125 -14.16 -3.05 -5.67
C ASN A 125 -13.29 -3.87 -6.63
N GLY A 126 -12.04 -4.19 -6.25
CA GLY A 126 -11.12 -4.93 -7.12
C GLY A 126 -10.49 -4.06 -8.20
N TRP A 127 -9.98 -2.89 -7.81
CA TRP A 127 -9.37 -1.87 -8.67
C TRP A 127 -10.20 -1.53 -9.92
N GLY A 128 -11.46 -1.15 -9.69
CA GLY A 128 -12.40 -0.85 -10.76
C GLY A 128 -12.97 -2.09 -11.46
N GLY A 129 -13.03 -3.22 -10.74
CA GLY A 129 -13.54 -4.48 -11.26
C GLY A 129 -12.57 -5.23 -12.19
N LYS A 130 -11.29 -4.82 -12.24
CA LYS A 130 -10.23 -5.55 -12.95
C LYS A 130 -10.05 -6.95 -12.35
N TYR A 131 -10.13 -7.05 -11.03
CA TYR A 131 -10.09 -8.31 -10.28
C TYR A 131 -11.29 -8.43 -9.33
N PRO A 132 -12.41 -8.98 -9.81
CA PRO A 132 -13.63 -9.07 -9.01
C PRO A 132 -13.44 -9.91 -7.76
N THR A 133 -13.88 -9.38 -6.61
CA THR A 133 -13.76 -10.03 -5.29
C THR A 133 -14.61 -11.30 -5.13
N GLY A 134 -15.52 -11.57 -6.08
CA GLY A 134 -16.43 -12.72 -6.05
C GLY A 134 -17.49 -12.66 -4.94
N THR A 135 -17.65 -11.52 -4.26
CA THR A 135 -18.59 -11.35 -3.15
C THR A 135 -19.07 -9.91 -3.04
N ARG A 136 -20.21 -9.71 -2.36
CA ARG A 136 -20.69 -8.37 -1.95
C ARG A 136 -20.23 -7.98 -0.54
N SER A 137 -19.60 -8.91 0.18
CA SER A 137 -19.05 -8.64 1.50
C SER A 137 -17.81 -7.76 1.38
N CYS A 138 -17.68 -6.77 2.26
CA CYS A 138 -16.45 -5.98 2.37
C CYS A 138 -15.50 -6.63 3.39
N LEU A 139 -14.26 -6.87 2.97
CA LEU A 139 -13.23 -7.43 3.85
C LEU A 139 -12.99 -6.54 5.08
N ALA A 140 -12.95 -5.21 4.90
CA ALA A 140 -12.80 -4.27 6.00
C ALA A 140 -13.85 -4.47 7.10
N ARG A 141 -15.13 -4.68 6.75
CA ARG A 141 -16.19 -4.94 7.73
C ARG A 141 -16.04 -6.30 8.42
N ILE A 142 -15.62 -7.33 7.68
CA ILE A 142 -15.37 -8.66 8.24
C ILE A 142 -14.26 -8.58 9.30
N VAL A 143 -13.13 -7.97 8.94
CA VAL A 143 -11.97 -7.80 9.83
C VAL A 143 -12.33 -6.95 11.04
N ALA A 144 -13.02 -5.81 10.84
CA ALA A 144 -13.46 -4.94 11.92
C ALA A 144 -14.38 -5.65 12.92
N ALA A 145 -15.33 -6.46 12.42
CA ALA A 145 -16.24 -7.24 13.26
C ALA A 145 -15.50 -8.30 14.10
N HIS A 146 -14.49 -8.96 13.55
CA HIS A 146 -13.64 -9.91 14.29
C HIS A 146 -12.87 -9.24 15.43
N SER A 147 -12.41 -8.00 15.22
CA SER A 147 -11.63 -7.24 16.20
C SER A 147 -12.49 -6.39 17.15
N GLY A 148 -13.82 -6.37 16.96
CA GLY A 148 -14.71 -5.51 17.75
C GLY A 148 -14.50 -4.01 17.51
N ILE A 149 -13.89 -3.63 16.38
CA ILE A 149 -13.58 -2.23 16.04
C ILE A 149 -14.78 -1.62 15.31
N PRO A 150 -15.29 -0.45 15.75
CA PRO A 150 -16.40 0.22 15.08
C PRO A 150 -16.06 0.60 13.64
N VAL A 151 -17.02 0.41 12.72
CA VAL A 151 -16.84 0.74 11.30
C VAL A 151 -17.30 2.16 11.02
N VAL A 152 -16.49 2.91 10.27
CA VAL A 152 -16.87 4.17 9.62
C VAL A 152 -17.13 3.86 8.15
N ALA A 153 -18.39 3.84 7.75
CA ALA A 153 -18.74 3.66 6.35
C ALA A 153 -18.31 4.89 5.55
N SER A 154 -17.69 4.68 4.39
CA SER A 154 -17.45 5.72 3.40
C SER A 154 -18.42 5.60 2.23
N SER A 155 -18.68 6.71 1.54
CA SER A 155 -19.30 6.70 0.21
C SER A 155 -18.29 6.57 -0.93
N LEU A 156 -16.99 6.74 -0.65
CA LEU A 156 -15.93 6.58 -1.64
C LEU A 156 -15.70 5.10 -1.95
N VAL A 157 -15.39 4.83 -3.21
CA VAL A 157 -14.56 3.69 -3.59
C VAL A 157 -13.11 4.17 -3.61
N ALA A 158 -12.30 3.66 -2.71
CA ALA A 158 -10.86 3.95 -2.64
C ALA A 158 -10.11 2.77 -2.00
N GLU A 159 -8.80 2.77 -2.21
CA GLU A 159 -7.87 1.76 -1.72
C GLU A 159 -6.85 2.41 -0.79
N GLY A 160 -6.40 1.74 0.26
CA GLY A 160 -5.39 2.31 1.16
C GLY A 160 -4.08 2.67 0.46
N GLY A 161 -3.67 1.96 -0.60
CA GLY A 161 -2.47 2.31 -1.39
C GLY A 161 -2.62 3.60 -2.20
N SER A 162 -3.85 4.10 -2.38
CA SER A 162 -4.12 5.41 -2.97
C SER A 162 -3.99 6.56 -1.97
N LEU A 163 -3.83 6.26 -0.66
CA LEU A 163 -3.91 7.23 0.43
C LEU A 163 -2.60 7.30 1.22
N GLU A 164 -1.79 8.34 1.01
CA GLU A 164 -0.52 8.53 1.73
C GLU A 164 -0.59 9.77 2.64
N VAL A 165 -0.62 9.56 3.96
CA VAL A 165 -0.80 10.62 4.97
C VAL A 165 0.49 10.93 5.73
N ASP A 166 0.67 12.18 6.14
CA ASP A 166 1.83 12.60 6.95
C ASP A 166 1.59 12.57 8.47
N GLY A 167 0.39 12.18 8.91
CA GLY A 167 -0.01 12.25 10.33
C GLY A 167 -0.10 13.69 10.87
N ASP A 168 -0.06 14.71 10.02
CA ASP A 168 -0.09 16.12 10.42
C ASP A 168 -1.03 16.95 9.51
N GLY A 169 -2.02 16.27 8.96
CA GLY A 169 -3.12 16.85 8.20
C GLY A 169 -2.90 16.94 6.68
N THR A 170 -1.86 16.32 6.14
CA THR A 170 -1.60 16.30 4.69
C THR A 170 -1.85 14.92 4.10
N LEU A 171 -2.54 14.88 2.97
CA LEU A 171 -2.70 13.69 2.12
C LEU A 171 -2.04 13.91 0.76
N LEU A 172 -1.25 12.94 0.31
CA LEU A 172 -0.89 12.78 -1.10
C LEU A 172 -1.82 11.71 -1.70
N ILE A 173 -2.33 11.98 -2.89
CA ILE A 173 -3.25 11.10 -3.62
C ILE A 173 -3.12 11.34 -5.12
N THR A 174 -3.35 10.31 -5.93
CA THR A 174 -3.37 10.47 -7.40
C THR A 174 -4.80 10.67 -7.91
N GLU A 175 -4.97 11.53 -8.91
CA GLU A 175 -6.26 11.77 -9.56
C GLU A 175 -6.76 10.50 -10.26
N SER A 176 -5.86 9.79 -10.93
CA SER A 176 -6.15 8.58 -11.69
C SER A 176 -6.55 7.38 -10.84
N SER A 177 -6.19 7.33 -9.55
CA SER A 177 -6.62 6.23 -8.66
C SER A 177 -8.01 6.44 -8.05
N VAL A 178 -8.57 7.67 -8.04
CA VAL A 178 -9.82 7.95 -7.31
C VAL A 178 -10.88 8.70 -8.13
N LEU A 179 -10.49 9.62 -9.01
CA LEU A 179 -11.41 10.48 -9.78
C LEU A 179 -11.91 9.87 -11.09
N ILE A 180 -11.64 8.59 -11.31
CA ILE A 180 -12.01 7.88 -12.55
C ILE A 180 -13.32 7.11 -12.38
N ASP A 181 -14.04 6.91 -13.49
CA ASP A 181 -15.40 6.36 -13.47
C ASP A 181 -15.50 4.92 -12.96
N ASN A 182 -14.43 4.13 -13.04
CA ASN A 182 -14.42 2.78 -12.47
C ASN A 182 -14.28 2.77 -10.93
N ARG A 183 -13.99 3.93 -10.32
CA ARG A 183 -14.00 4.12 -8.86
C ARG A 183 -15.22 4.94 -8.42
N ASN A 184 -15.27 6.21 -8.81
CA ASN A 184 -16.25 7.17 -8.32
C ASN A 184 -16.96 7.87 -9.49
N PRO A 185 -17.88 7.20 -10.19
CA PRO A 185 -18.49 7.71 -11.42
C PRO A 185 -19.23 9.03 -11.20
N GLY A 186 -18.92 10.02 -12.04
CA GLY A 186 -19.53 11.35 -11.99
C GLY A 186 -19.19 12.18 -10.75
N ARG A 187 -18.21 11.77 -9.94
CA ARG A 187 -17.75 12.52 -8.76
C ARG A 187 -16.54 13.38 -9.09
N GLY A 188 -16.56 14.64 -8.65
CA GLY A 188 -15.44 15.57 -8.80
C GLY A 188 -14.60 15.70 -7.53
N LYS A 189 -13.46 16.40 -7.63
CA LYS A 189 -12.50 16.60 -6.54
C LYS A 189 -13.15 17.04 -5.23
N GLY A 190 -13.97 18.10 -5.23
CA GLY A 190 -14.56 18.62 -4.00
C GLY A 190 -15.40 17.60 -3.22
N TRP A 191 -16.12 16.71 -3.92
CA TRP A 191 -16.89 15.64 -3.27
C TRP A 191 -15.98 14.58 -2.64
N VAL A 192 -14.87 14.25 -3.31
CA VAL A 192 -13.86 13.32 -2.78
C VAL A 192 -13.13 13.94 -1.58
N GLU A 193 -12.77 15.22 -1.69
CA GLU A 193 -12.09 15.96 -0.62
C GLU A 193 -12.95 16.04 0.64
N GLU A 194 -14.25 16.37 0.52
CA GLU A 194 -15.19 16.38 1.65
C GLU A 194 -15.22 15.04 2.40
N GLU A 195 -15.25 13.93 1.67
CA GLU A 195 -15.28 12.61 2.28
C GLU A 195 -13.94 12.24 2.93
N LEU A 196 -12.81 12.55 2.28
CA LEU A 196 -11.47 12.30 2.85
C LEU A 196 -11.20 13.18 4.08
N TYR A 197 -11.70 14.42 4.12
CA TYR A 197 -11.66 15.25 5.33
C TYR A 197 -12.46 14.61 6.46
N ARG A 198 -13.65 14.07 6.17
CA ARG A 198 -14.50 13.41 7.16
C ARG A 198 -13.89 12.12 7.68
N THR A 199 -13.30 11.30 6.81
CA THR A 199 -12.83 9.95 7.18
C THR A 199 -11.39 9.93 7.69
N LEU A 200 -10.48 10.76 7.15
CA LEU A 200 -9.06 10.77 7.52
C LEU A 200 -8.65 11.92 8.45
N GLY A 201 -9.45 12.98 8.56
CA GLY A 201 -9.10 14.15 9.37
C GLY A 201 -7.99 15.01 8.79
N VAL A 202 -7.75 14.93 7.48
CA VAL A 202 -6.74 15.75 6.83
C VAL A 202 -7.23 17.19 6.64
N ASP A 203 -6.31 18.14 6.59
CA ASP A 203 -6.55 19.57 6.38
C ASP A 203 -6.23 20.00 4.94
N LYS A 204 -5.35 19.25 4.26
CA LYS A 204 -4.84 19.57 2.92
C LYS A 204 -4.62 18.31 2.10
N ILE A 205 -5.10 18.35 0.85
CA ILE A 205 -4.91 17.29 -0.12
C ILE A 205 -4.04 17.81 -1.26
N ILE A 206 -3.01 17.05 -1.63
CA ILE A 206 -2.12 17.35 -2.74
C ILE A 206 -2.36 16.29 -3.81
N TRP A 207 -2.94 16.73 -4.92
CA TRP A 207 -3.28 15.90 -6.05
C TRP A 207 -2.08 15.75 -6.99
N LEU A 208 -1.69 14.50 -7.24
CA LEU A 208 -0.77 14.13 -8.30
C LEU A 208 -1.57 13.57 -9.49
N PRO A 209 -1.16 13.74 -10.76
CA PRO A 209 -1.96 13.23 -11.89
C PRO A 209 -2.10 11.70 -11.90
N GLY A 210 -1.00 10.98 -11.69
CA GLY A 210 -0.89 9.54 -11.95
C GLY A 210 -1.22 9.17 -13.40
N ARG A 211 -1.51 7.89 -13.70
CA ARG A 211 -1.89 7.41 -15.05
C ARG A 211 -2.89 6.25 -14.98
N ARG A 212 -4.07 6.45 -15.57
CA ARG A 212 -5.09 5.40 -15.71
C ARG A 212 -4.59 4.30 -16.65
N GLY A 213 -4.77 3.04 -16.24
CA GLY A 213 -4.43 1.86 -17.03
C GLY A 213 -2.93 1.63 -17.25
N LEU A 214 -2.07 2.36 -16.55
CA LEU A 214 -0.62 2.10 -16.59
C LEU A 214 -0.25 0.86 -15.76
N ASP A 215 -1.00 0.63 -14.69
CA ASP A 215 -0.95 -0.57 -13.85
C ASP A 215 -2.38 -0.96 -13.41
N ILE A 216 -2.48 -2.07 -12.69
CA ILE A 216 -3.73 -2.57 -12.10
C ILE A 216 -4.41 -1.52 -11.19
N THR A 217 -3.64 -0.69 -10.51
CA THR A 217 -4.13 0.27 -9.52
C THR A 217 -4.57 1.61 -10.11
N ASP A 218 -4.29 1.84 -11.40
CA ASP A 218 -4.44 3.14 -12.07
C ASP A 218 -3.50 4.22 -11.50
N GLY A 219 -2.31 3.81 -11.04
CA GLY A 219 -1.25 4.68 -10.54
C GLY A 219 -1.44 5.10 -9.08
N HIS A 220 -1.45 4.13 -8.16
CA HIS A 220 -1.45 4.40 -6.73
C HIS A 220 -0.26 5.27 -6.29
N VAL A 221 -0.48 6.07 -5.25
CA VAL A 221 0.53 6.99 -4.72
C VAL A 221 1.65 6.24 -3.98
N ASP A 222 1.36 5.08 -3.38
CA ASP A 222 2.34 4.30 -2.62
C ASP A 222 3.42 3.62 -3.48
N GLY A 223 3.20 3.53 -4.80
CA GLY A 223 4.21 3.17 -5.81
C GLY A 223 4.99 4.37 -6.36
N LEU A 224 4.62 5.60 -5.98
CA LEU A 224 5.20 6.84 -6.51
C LEU A 224 5.92 7.66 -5.44
N VAL A 225 5.28 7.94 -4.31
CA VAL A 225 5.83 8.80 -3.26
C VAL A 225 5.30 8.39 -1.88
N ARG A 226 6.20 8.38 -0.90
CA ARG A 226 5.88 8.09 0.50
C ARG A 226 6.32 9.21 1.41
N PHE A 227 5.54 9.54 2.43
CA PHE A 227 6.01 10.36 3.54
C PHE A 227 7.00 9.56 4.39
N VAL A 228 8.06 10.23 4.83
CA VAL A 228 9.05 9.63 5.78
C VAL A 228 9.10 10.37 7.11
N ALA A 229 8.53 11.57 7.14
CA ALA A 229 8.26 12.41 8.29
C ALA A 229 7.41 13.61 7.83
N PRO A 230 6.83 14.41 8.73
CA PRO A 230 6.13 15.63 8.34
C PRO A 230 7.03 16.55 7.50
N GLY A 231 6.56 16.95 6.32
CA GLY A 231 7.31 17.77 5.36
C GLY A 231 8.50 17.08 4.66
N ARG A 232 8.64 15.75 4.75
CA ARG A 232 9.71 14.97 4.10
C ARG A 232 9.11 13.80 3.33
N VAL A 233 9.51 13.64 2.08
CA VAL A 233 9.01 12.57 1.20
C VAL A 233 10.16 11.81 0.53
N LEU A 234 9.92 10.54 0.22
CA LEU A 234 10.75 9.72 -0.66
C LEU A 234 9.99 9.50 -1.97
N LEU A 235 10.58 9.93 -3.08
CA LEU A 235 10.01 9.87 -4.43
C LEU A 235 10.68 8.74 -5.24
N SER A 236 9.85 7.93 -5.88
CA SER A 236 10.24 6.90 -6.84
C SER A 236 10.75 7.55 -8.12
N GLN A 237 12.02 7.31 -8.44
CA GLN A 237 12.64 7.74 -9.69
C GLN A 237 12.82 6.51 -10.59
N PRO A 238 12.24 6.48 -11.81
CA PRO A 238 12.47 5.40 -12.76
C PRO A 238 13.96 5.12 -12.98
N SER A 239 14.28 3.85 -13.22
CA SER A 239 15.68 3.40 -13.38
C SER A 239 16.43 4.06 -14.55
N ASN A 240 15.68 4.60 -15.52
CA ASN A 240 16.18 5.39 -16.64
C ASN A 240 15.36 6.68 -16.78
N THR A 241 16.03 7.84 -16.73
CA THR A 241 15.42 9.17 -16.94
C THR A 241 16.13 9.97 -18.02
N ASP A 242 16.85 9.31 -18.93
CA ASP A 242 17.51 9.97 -20.07
C ASP A 242 16.47 10.56 -21.04
N ASP A 243 16.88 11.51 -21.88
CA ASP A 243 15.98 12.19 -22.85
C ASP A 243 15.22 11.22 -23.77
N ALA A 244 15.83 10.07 -24.09
CA ALA A 244 15.20 9.03 -24.89
C ALA A 244 13.99 8.36 -24.19
N ALA A 245 13.94 8.41 -22.86
CA ALA A 245 12.87 7.88 -22.02
C ALA A 245 11.82 8.95 -21.62
N ALA A 246 11.94 10.20 -22.09
CA ALA A 246 11.03 11.29 -21.69
C ALA A 246 9.55 11.05 -22.07
N ALA A 247 9.29 10.19 -23.05
CA ALA A 247 7.95 9.79 -23.45
C ALA A 247 7.37 8.62 -22.61
N ASP A 248 8.19 7.99 -21.77
CA ASP A 248 7.75 6.91 -20.88
C ASP A 248 6.76 7.47 -19.84
N PRO A 249 5.57 6.87 -19.68
CA PRO A 249 4.57 7.35 -18.73
C PRO A 249 5.05 7.37 -17.27
N PHE A 250 5.93 6.44 -16.86
CA PHE A 250 6.51 6.45 -15.50
C PHE A 250 7.48 7.63 -15.31
N VAL A 251 8.27 7.97 -16.35
CA VAL A 251 9.16 9.15 -16.31
C VAL A 251 8.35 10.44 -16.23
N GLN A 252 7.26 10.54 -16.98
CA GLN A 252 6.37 11.70 -16.90
C GLN A 252 5.71 11.84 -15.52
N MET A 253 5.19 10.73 -14.96
CA MET A 253 4.61 10.72 -13.61
C MET A 253 5.60 11.20 -12.56
N TYR A 254 6.85 10.70 -12.62
CA TYR A 254 7.92 11.13 -11.74
C TYR A 254 8.21 12.63 -11.85
N GLN A 255 8.37 13.15 -13.07
CA GLN A 255 8.64 14.57 -13.31
C GLN A 255 7.50 15.47 -12.81
N GLU A 256 6.25 15.12 -13.12
CA GLU A 256 5.06 15.84 -12.67
C GLU A 256 4.95 15.84 -11.14
N ALA A 257 5.15 14.69 -10.50
CA ALA A 257 5.12 14.58 -9.05
C ALA A 257 6.21 15.42 -8.39
N ARG A 258 7.44 15.38 -8.93
CA ARG A 258 8.56 16.17 -8.46
C ARG A 258 8.29 17.67 -8.56
N ASP A 259 7.75 18.13 -9.68
CA ASP A 259 7.43 19.54 -9.91
C ASP A 259 6.33 20.03 -8.95
N ILE A 260 5.25 19.24 -8.79
CA ILE A 260 4.17 19.55 -7.85
C ILE A 260 4.69 19.60 -6.41
N LEU A 261 5.45 18.59 -5.98
CA LEU A 261 6.00 18.53 -4.62
C LEU A 261 6.98 19.69 -4.36
N THR A 262 7.77 20.08 -5.35
CA THR A 262 8.68 21.24 -5.25
C THR A 262 7.92 22.55 -5.08
N GLY A 263 6.80 22.71 -5.80
CA GLY A 263 5.94 23.90 -5.73
C GLY A 263 5.04 23.95 -4.49
N ALA A 264 4.73 22.81 -3.89
CA ALA A 264 3.75 22.68 -2.83
C ALA A 264 4.32 22.93 -1.41
N THR A 265 3.39 23.03 -0.47
CA THR A 265 3.63 22.95 0.96
C THR A 265 2.67 21.94 1.57
N ASP A 266 2.97 21.43 2.75
CA ASP A 266 2.06 20.58 3.50
C ASP A 266 0.97 21.39 4.24
N ALA A 267 0.11 20.74 5.01
CA ALA A 267 -0.96 21.35 5.77
C ALA A 267 -0.48 22.36 6.84
N ARG A 268 0.77 22.24 7.28
CA ARG A 268 1.41 23.15 8.24
C ARG A 268 2.26 24.22 7.58
N GLY A 269 2.25 24.29 6.24
CA GLY A 269 2.98 25.30 5.48
C GLY A 269 4.47 25.00 5.32
N ARG A 270 4.93 23.78 5.65
CA ARG A 270 6.33 23.38 5.42
C ARG A 270 6.51 23.05 3.94
N ARG A 271 7.64 23.46 3.35
CA ARG A 271 8.05 22.99 2.01
C ARG A 271 8.58 21.56 2.11
N PHE A 272 8.31 20.74 1.09
CA PHE A 272 8.80 19.37 1.08
C PHE A 272 10.31 19.31 0.90
N ARG A 273 10.96 18.46 1.70
CA ARG A 273 12.28 17.92 1.40
C ARG A 273 12.08 16.59 0.68
N ILE A 274 12.50 16.54 -0.58
CA ILE A 274 12.34 15.37 -1.44
C ILE A 274 13.66 14.60 -1.46
N ALA A 275 13.63 13.36 -0.97
CA ALA A 275 14.64 12.36 -1.30
C ALA A 275 14.16 11.57 -2.51
N GLU A 276 15.07 11.14 -3.38
CA GLU A 276 14.76 10.37 -4.58
C GLU A 276 15.46 9.01 -4.48
N VAL A 277 14.79 7.94 -4.92
CA VAL A 277 15.37 6.60 -5.02
C VAL A 277 15.20 6.08 -6.44
N ALA A 278 16.32 5.73 -7.08
CA ALA A 278 16.30 5.10 -8.40
C ALA A 278 15.80 3.66 -8.27
N GLU A 279 14.75 3.33 -9.02
CA GLU A 279 14.11 2.02 -9.00
C GLU A 279 14.92 0.95 -9.72
N ALA A 280 14.56 -0.32 -9.49
CA ALA A 280 15.29 -1.43 -10.08
C ALA A 280 15.06 -1.49 -11.60
N ASP A 281 16.12 -1.79 -12.35
CA ASP A 281 16.04 -1.97 -13.80
C ASP A 281 15.73 -3.43 -14.12
N LEU A 282 14.54 -3.71 -14.67
CA LEU A 282 14.15 -5.05 -15.15
C LEU A 282 15.22 -5.66 -16.08
N GLY A 283 15.93 -4.82 -16.82
CA GLY A 283 17.06 -5.18 -17.66
C GLY A 283 18.19 -5.90 -16.93
N LYS A 284 18.37 -5.65 -15.63
CA LYS A 284 19.40 -6.21 -14.75
C LYS A 284 18.97 -7.45 -13.98
N LEU A 285 17.68 -7.78 -13.98
CA LEU A 285 17.15 -8.93 -13.27
C LEU A 285 17.28 -10.22 -14.10
N ASP A 286 17.43 -11.35 -13.42
CA ASP A 286 17.44 -12.68 -14.04
C ASP A 286 16.01 -13.15 -14.33
N VAL A 287 15.42 -12.58 -15.38
CA VAL A 287 14.06 -12.88 -15.85
C VAL A 287 14.13 -13.65 -17.16
N SER A 288 13.28 -14.67 -17.31
CA SER A 288 13.25 -15.49 -18.52
C SER A 288 13.00 -14.62 -19.78
N ARG A 289 13.61 -14.99 -20.91
CA ARG A 289 13.43 -14.30 -22.19
C ARG A 289 11.95 -14.23 -22.62
N ARG A 290 11.15 -15.23 -22.26
CA ARG A 290 9.72 -15.25 -22.56
C ARG A 290 8.98 -14.17 -21.77
N VAL A 291 9.16 -14.13 -20.45
CA VAL A 291 8.53 -13.14 -19.58
C VAL A 291 8.92 -11.72 -20.01
N ARG A 292 10.22 -11.49 -20.28
CA ARG A 292 10.69 -10.18 -20.75
C ARG A 292 9.99 -9.75 -22.05
N LYS A 293 9.86 -10.66 -23.03
CA LYS A 293 9.18 -10.37 -24.29
C LYS A 293 7.69 -10.10 -24.09
N ASP A 294 7.04 -10.83 -23.19
CA ASP A 294 5.62 -10.64 -22.90
C ASP A 294 5.38 -9.25 -22.24
N ILE A 295 6.27 -8.80 -21.35
CA ILE A 295 6.24 -7.45 -20.76
C ILE A 295 6.53 -6.37 -21.83
N GLU A 296 7.63 -6.48 -22.56
CA GLU A 296 8.01 -5.51 -23.61
C GLU A 296 6.97 -5.41 -24.75
N GLY A 297 6.25 -6.50 -25.00
CA GLY A 297 5.17 -6.58 -25.97
C GLY A 297 3.81 -6.10 -25.44
N GLY A 298 3.71 -5.71 -24.17
CA GLY A 298 2.47 -5.26 -23.53
C GLY A 298 1.44 -6.37 -23.32
N LYS A 299 1.87 -7.63 -23.32
CA LYS A 299 1.02 -8.78 -22.97
C LYS A 299 0.89 -8.94 -21.46
N GLU A 300 1.96 -8.63 -20.73
CA GLU A 300 1.99 -8.57 -19.27
C GLU A 300 2.35 -7.13 -18.85
N ASP A 301 1.87 -6.70 -17.69
CA ASP A 301 2.21 -5.39 -17.14
C ASP A 301 3.68 -5.33 -16.72
N TYR A 302 4.23 -4.11 -16.60
CA TYR A 302 5.57 -3.93 -16.04
C TYR A 302 5.54 -4.27 -14.54
N PRO A 303 6.49 -5.09 -14.02
CA PRO A 303 6.48 -5.50 -12.62
C PRO A 303 6.74 -4.33 -11.67
N SER A 304 6.15 -4.37 -10.47
CA SER A 304 6.31 -3.35 -9.43
C SER A 304 7.69 -3.45 -8.74
N LEU A 305 8.74 -3.04 -9.45
CA LEU A 305 10.12 -3.04 -8.98
C LEU A 305 10.46 -1.76 -8.22
N THR A 306 9.59 -1.37 -7.28
CA THR A 306 9.62 -0.08 -6.59
C THR A 306 10.09 -0.20 -5.14
N TYR A 307 11.20 0.45 -4.79
CA TYR A 307 11.76 0.52 -3.45
C TYR A 307 10.93 1.39 -2.51
N VAL A 308 10.11 2.30 -3.03
CA VAL A 308 9.15 3.07 -2.21
C VAL A 308 8.01 2.20 -1.65
N ASN A 309 7.81 0.99 -2.18
CA ASN A 309 6.80 0.05 -1.71
C ASN A 309 7.25 -0.76 -0.46
N TYR A 310 7.92 -0.10 0.48
CA TYR A 310 8.36 -0.64 1.76
C TYR A 310 7.31 -0.42 2.86
N LEU A 311 7.42 -1.16 3.97
CA LEU A 311 6.57 -0.97 5.15
C LEU A 311 7.39 -0.43 6.32
N VAL A 312 6.92 0.65 6.95
CA VAL A 312 7.43 1.06 8.26
C VAL A 312 6.72 0.26 9.34
N VAL A 313 7.51 -0.38 10.20
CA VAL A 313 7.03 -1.04 11.42
C VAL A 313 7.62 -0.32 12.63
N ASN A 314 7.21 -0.68 13.84
CA ASN A 314 7.61 -0.01 15.07
C ASN A 314 9.10 0.40 15.14
N ASP A 315 9.99 -0.58 15.28
CA ASP A 315 11.44 -0.38 15.45
C ASP A 315 12.23 -0.80 14.19
N GLY A 316 11.54 -0.97 13.06
CA GLY A 316 12.13 -1.48 11.82
C GLY A 316 11.49 -0.95 10.53
N VAL A 317 12.08 -1.31 9.39
CA VAL A 317 11.54 -1.08 8.05
C VAL A 317 11.71 -2.36 7.23
N ILE A 318 10.62 -2.90 6.72
CA ILE A 318 10.65 -4.07 5.83
C ILE A 318 10.85 -3.56 4.41
N PHE A 319 12.02 -3.82 3.85
CA PHE A 319 12.51 -3.10 2.66
C PHE A 319 12.75 -4.06 1.49
N PRO A 320 12.22 -3.78 0.28
CA PRO A 320 12.33 -4.72 -0.82
C PRO A 320 13.75 -4.74 -1.43
N GLN A 321 14.12 -5.90 -1.95
CA GLN A 321 15.29 -6.13 -2.81
C GLN A 321 14.82 -6.91 -4.05
N PHE A 322 15.36 -6.60 -5.22
CA PHE A 322 14.89 -7.17 -6.49
C PHE A 322 15.97 -7.93 -7.27
N GLY A 323 17.24 -7.84 -6.86
CA GLY A 323 18.36 -8.50 -7.52
C GLY A 323 19.17 -7.59 -8.44
N ASP A 324 18.74 -6.35 -8.67
CA ASP A 324 19.61 -5.31 -9.21
C ASP A 324 20.59 -4.85 -8.12
N ARG A 325 21.72 -5.56 -8.01
CA ARG A 325 22.72 -5.38 -6.95
C ARG A 325 23.19 -3.93 -6.77
N ARG A 326 23.17 -3.11 -7.83
CA ARG A 326 23.59 -1.71 -7.76
C ARG A 326 22.46 -0.85 -7.20
N ALA A 327 21.25 -1.00 -7.75
CA ALA A 327 20.08 -0.26 -7.28
C ALA A 327 19.71 -0.68 -5.85
N ASP A 328 19.66 -1.98 -5.55
CA ASP A 328 19.38 -2.57 -4.24
C ASP A 328 20.27 -1.95 -3.15
N LYS A 329 21.58 -1.85 -3.43
CA LYS A 329 22.57 -1.28 -2.49
C LYS A 329 22.39 0.23 -2.32
N ALA A 330 22.07 0.95 -3.39
CA ALA A 330 21.87 2.39 -3.34
C ALA A 330 20.58 2.74 -2.57
N ALA A 331 19.50 2.03 -2.86
CA ALA A 331 18.22 2.17 -2.20
C ALA A 331 18.30 1.83 -0.70
N LEU A 332 19.01 0.75 -0.35
CA LEU A 332 19.25 0.38 1.06
C LEU A 332 19.99 1.48 1.83
N LYS A 333 20.96 2.15 1.19
CA LYS A 333 21.67 3.27 1.83
C LYS A 333 20.73 4.45 2.08
N ILE A 334 19.88 4.79 1.11
CA ILE A 334 18.93 5.91 1.23
C ILE A 334 17.95 5.64 2.38
N ILE A 335 17.35 4.44 2.43
CA ILE A 335 16.36 4.14 3.48
C ILE A 335 16.97 4.13 4.89
N GLN A 336 18.22 3.67 5.03
CA GLN A 336 18.98 3.75 6.28
C GLN A 336 19.21 5.20 6.75
N GLU A 337 19.49 6.11 5.81
CA GLU A 337 19.66 7.54 6.12
C GLU A 337 18.32 8.22 6.49
N LEU A 338 17.22 7.77 5.90
CA LEU A 338 15.88 8.28 6.19
C LEU A 338 15.34 7.79 7.55
N TYR A 339 15.69 6.57 7.94
CA TYR A 339 15.26 5.95 9.21
C TYR A 339 16.44 5.51 10.09
N PRO A 340 17.29 6.44 10.58
CA PRO A 340 18.53 6.10 11.29
C PRO A 340 18.32 5.45 12.66
N LYS A 341 17.08 5.39 13.15
CA LYS A 341 16.69 4.79 14.44
C LYS A 341 15.95 3.47 14.28
N ARG A 342 15.72 3.02 13.06
CA ARG A 342 15.05 1.76 12.76
C ARG A 342 16.03 0.79 12.13
N GLU A 343 15.88 -0.48 12.47
CA GLU A 343 16.58 -1.54 11.77
C GLU A 343 15.96 -1.73 10.38
N ILE A 344 16.77 -1.89 9.35
CA ILE A 344 16.26 -2.18 8.01
C ILE A 344 16.36 -3.67 7.78
N GLU A 345 15.22 -4.32 7.56
CA GLU A 345 15.12 -5.75 7.24
C GLU A 345 14.89 -5.92 5.74
N PRO A 346 15.92 -6.26 4.95
CA PRO A 346 15.78 -6.42 3.51
C PRO A 346 15.10 -7.74 3.18
N VAL A 347 14.04 -7.68 2.37
CA VAL A 347 13.30 -8.85 1.88
C VAL A 347 13.48 -8.95 0.38
N TYR A 348 14.01 -10.07 -0.08
CA TYR A 348 14.12 -10.34 -1.50
C TYR A 348 12.74 -10.71 -2.08
N MET A 349 12.25 -9.91 -3.02
CA MET A 349 10.97 -10.08 -3.67
C MET A 349 11.16 -10.87 -4.97
N TYR A 350 10.70 -12.12 -5.00
CA TYR A 350 10.90 -13.00 -6.15
C TYR A 350 9.81 -12.80 -7.19
N ASP A 351 8.56 -13.02 -6.79
CA ASP A 351 7.43 -13.23 -7.69
C ASP A 351 6.36 -12.17 -7.50
N LEU A 352 6.15 -11.70 -6.26
CA LEU A 352 5.11 -10.73 -5.92
C LEU A 352 5.12 -9.46 -6.80
N PRO A 353 6.27 -8.86 -7.19
CA PRO A 353 6.31 -7.71 -8.09
C PRO A 353 5.64 -7.94 -9.45
N PHE A 354 5.67 -9.17 -9.95
CA PHE A 354 5.04 -9.54 -11.23
C PHE A 354 3.52 -9.69 -11.13
N TYR A 355 2.96 -9.69 -9.92
CA TYR A 355 1.52 -9.67 -9.67
C TYR A 355 0.99 -8.25 -9.41
N GLY A 356 1.83 -7.22 -9.57
CA GLY A 356 1.40 -5.82 -9.59
C GLY A 356 1.66 -5.03 -8.31
N GLY A 357 2.40 -5.56 -7.33
CA GLY A 357 2.66 -4.85 -6.07
C GLY A 357 3.81 -5.44 -5.25
N GLY A 358 4.00 -4.94 -4.03
CA GLY A 358 5.11 -5.34 -3.16
C GLY A 358 4.73 -5.46 -1.67
N ILE A 359 5.69 -5.13 -0.82
CA ILE A 359 5.55 -5.25 0.65
C ILE A 359 4.46 -4.32 1.16
N HIS A 360 4.48 -3.06 0.75
CA HIS A 360 3.49 -2.09 1.21
C HIS A 360 2.08 -2.46 0.77
N CYS A 361 1.89 -2.91 -0.49
CA CYS A 361 0.58 -3.29 -1.00
C CYS A 361 -0.02 -4.53 -0.29
N SER A 362 0.84 -5.41 0.24
CA SER A 362 0.41 -6.66 0.91
C SER A 362 0.20 -6.53 2.42
N THR A 363 0.37 -5.32 2.97
CA THR A 363 0.37 -5.08 4.42
C THR A 363 -0.55 -3.90 4.79
N GLN A 364 -1.15 -3.96 5.97
CA GLN A 364 -1.95 -2.86 6.52
C GLN A 364 -1.67 -2.74 8.01
N GLU A 365 -1.13 -1.60 8.45
CA GLU A 365 -0.82 -1.38 9.86
C GLU A 365 -2.08 -1.11 10.70
N ILE A 366 -2.01 -1.50 11.98
CA ILE A 366 -2.98 -1.17 13.02
C ILE A 366 -2.30 -0.18 13.98
N PRO A 367 -2.62 1.12 13.94
CA PRO A 367 -2.01 2.09 14.85
C PRO A 367 -2.43 1.85 16.31
N ILE A 368 -1.62 2.28 17.27
CA ILE A 368 -2.01 2.38 18.68
C ILE A 368 -2.65 3.76 18.90
N PRO A 369 -3.92 3.86 19.35
CA PRO A 369 -4.49 5.13 19.77
C PRO A 369 -3.64 5.74 20.89
N THR A 370 -3.14 6.95 20.66
CA THR A 370 -2.49 7.76 21.69
C THR A 370 -3.41 8.92 22.04
N ASN A 371 -3.63 9.15 23.33
CA ASN A 371 -4.34 10.32 23.84
C ASN A 371 -3.57 11.62 23.61
#